data_AF-A0A554JS92-F1
#
_entry.id   AF-A0A554JS92-F1
#
_cell.length_a   1.000
_cell.length_b   1.000
_cell.length_c   1.000
_cell.angle_alpha   90.00
_cell.angle_beta   90.00
_cell.angle_gamma   90.00
#
_symmetry.space_group_name_H-M   'P 1'
#
loop_
_entity.id
_entity.type
_entity.pdbx_description
1 polymer ?
#
loop_
_entity_poly.entity_id
_entity_poly.type
_entity_poly.pdbx_seq_one_letter_code
_entity_poly.pdbx_strand_id
1 'polypeptide(L)'
;MGNAPLTYGMKKIFFYHLITFLGGAVALAAYFFLKAQALRGAAGLAVVALLPVAIVYIIAFGIFCAISCAIWVSIFHSRKRSS
;
A
#
# COMPACT_ATOMS: atom_id res chain seq x y z
N MET A 1 -35.27 15.32 -6.90
CA MET A 1 -34.61 15.30 -5.58
C MET A 1 -33.84 13.99 -5.43
N GLY A 2 -32.53 14.07 -5.16
CA GLY A 2 -31.77 13.04 -4.43
C GLY A 2 -31.19 11.83 -5.18
N ASN A 3 -30.12 12.01 -5.98
CA ASN A 3 -29.26 10.90 -6.43
C ASN A 3 -27.77 11.11 -6.07
N ALA A 4 -27.48 11.68 -4.90
CA ALA A 4 -26.11 11.79 -4.41
C ALA A 4 -25.98 11.17 -3.02
N PRO A 5 -25.57 9.90 -2.94
CA PRO A 5 -24.73 9.52 -1.79
C PRO A 5 -23.58 8.54 -2.09
N LEU A 6 -23.26 8.20 -3.34
CA LEU A 6 -22.27 7.13 -3.62
C LEU A 6 -20.87 7.59 -4.05
N THR A 7 -20.70 8.82 -4.54
CA THR A 7 -19.36 9.39 -4.86
C THR A 7 -18.53 9.68 -3.61
N TYR A 8 -19.18 9.99 -2.49
CA TYR A 8 -18.51 10.29 -1.21
C TYR A 8 -17.87 9.04 -0.58
N GLY A 9 -18.54 7.88 -0.68
CA GLY A 9 -18.01 6.59 -0.21
C GLY A 9 -16.78 6.13 -1.00
N MET A 10 -16.77 6.33 -2.32
CA MET A 10 -15.65 5.92 -3.20
C MET A 10 -14.38 6.73 -2.95
N LYS A 11 -14.50 8.05 -2.75
CA LYS A 11 -13.36 8.90 -2.37
C LYS A 11 -12.81 8.52 -1.00
N LYS A 12 -13.67 8.18 -0.05
CA LYS A 12 -13.24 7.67 1.27
C LYS A 12 -12.40 6.40 1.14
N ILE A 13 -12.81 5.42 0.34
CA ILE A 13 -12.06 4.16 0.18
C ILE A 13 -10.67 4.41 -0.43
N PHE A 14 -10.59 5.28 -1.45
CA PHE A 14 -9.32 5.69 -2.02
C PHE A 14 -8.42 6.39 -1.00
N PHE A 15 -8.96 7.32 -0.21
CA PHE A 15 -8.21 8.00 0.85
C PHE A 15 -7.75 7.02 1.94
N TYR A 16 -8.59 6.07 2.34
CA TYR A 16 -8.20 5.00 3.27
C TYR A 16 -7.04 4.19 2.71
N HIS A 17 -7.09 3.82 1.42
CA HIS A 17 -6.00 3.12 0.75
C HIS A 17 -4.72 3.93 0.66
N LEU A 18 -4.83 5.22 0.33
CA LEU A 18 -3.69 6.12 0.26
C LEU A 18 -3.04 6.28 1.64
N ILE A 19 -3.83 6.43 2.69
CA ILE A 19 -3.36 6.59 4.08
C ILE A 19 -2.74 5.29 4.60
N THR A 20 -3.36 4.13 4.37
CA THR A 20 -2.75 2.85 4.76
C THR A 20 -1.51 2.54 3.92
N PHE A 21 -1.47 2.97 2.65
CA PHE A 21 -0.29 2.87 1.80
C PHE A 21 0.87 3.73 2.33
N LEU A 22 0.63 5.03 2.56
CA LEU A 22 1.64 5.91 3.13
C LEU A 22 2.07 5.43 4.52
N GLY A 23 1.12 5.03 5.37
CA GLY A 23 1.39 4.53 6.71
C GLY A 23 2.24 3.27 6.70
N GLY A 24 1.90 2.29 5.85
CA GLY A 24 2.67 1.06 5.70
C GLY A 24 4.07 1.32 5.10
N ALA A 25 4.19 2.22 4.13
CA ALA A 25 5.49 2.61 3.56
C ALA A 25 6.39 3.30 4.60
N VAL A 26 5.85 4.22 5.40
CA VAL A 26 6.58 4.90 6.48
C VAL A 26 6.97 3.90 7.58
N ALA A 27 6.07 3.00 7.98
CA ALA A 27 6.36 1.97 8.97
C ALA A 27 7.46 1.00 8.50
N LEU A 28 7.43 0.59 7.22
CA LEU A 28 8.47 -0.22 6.61
C LEU A 28 9.82 0.51 6.59
N ALA A 29 9.83 1.76 6.14
CA ALA A 29 11.04 2.58 6.12
C ALA A 29 11.64 2.74 7.52
N ALA A 30 10.81 3.03 8.54
CA ALA A 30 11.24 3.12 9.92
C ALA A 30 11.78 1.78 10.46
N TYR A 31 11.11 0.66 10.17
CA TYR A 31 11.55 -0.67 10.57
C TYR A 31 12.92 -1.02 9.99
N PHE A 32 13.13 -0.83 8.69
CA PHE A 32 14.41 -1.08 8.04
C PHE A 32 15.50 -0.11 8.53
N PHE A 33 15.15 1.14 8.80
CA PHE A 33 16.09 2.13 9.33
C PHE A 33 16.55 1.74 10.75
N LEU A 34 15.64 1.33 11.64
CA LEU A 34 15.99 0.86 12.98
C LEU A 34 16.83 -0.42 12.94
N LYS A 35 16.48 -1.37 12.07
CA LYS A 35 17.29 -2.59 11.87
C LYS A 35 18.67 -2.27 11.30
N ALA A 36 18.77 -1.37 10.32
CA ALA A 36 20.04 -0.95 9.76
C ALA A 36 20.94 -0.27 10.79
N GLN A 37 20.37 0.53 11.70
CA GLN A 37 21.14 1.13 12.81
C GLN A 37 21.67 0.08 13.79
N ALA A 38 20.89 -0.97 14.09
CA ALA A 38 21.32 -2.06 14.96
C ALA A 38 22.48 -2.90 14.35
N LEU A 39 22.61 -2.92 13.03
CA LEU A 39 23.65 -3.65 12.29
C LEU A 39 24.83 -2.78 11.83
N ARG A 40 24.95 -1.53 12.30
CA ARG A 40 25.98 -0.56 11.88
C ARG A 40 27.43 -1.05 11.99
N GLY A 41 27.72 -2.05 12.83
CA GLY A 41 29.07 -2.66 12.94
C GLY A 41 29.43 -3.62 11.81
N ALA A 42 28.45 -4.09 11.02
CA ALA A 42 28.65 -5.06 9.95
C ALA A 42 27.83 -4.67 8.71
N ALA A 43 28.29 -3.60 8.04
CA ALA A 43 27.60 -2.99 6.90
C ALA A 43 27.25 -3.99 5.76
N GLY A 44 28.06 -5.03 5.56
CA GLY A 44 27.77 -6.09 4.57
C GLY A 44 26.66 -7.06 4.99
N LEU A 45 26.56 -7.40 6.28
CA LEU A 45 25.53 -8.30 6.81
C LEU A 45 24.15 -7.64 6.84
N ALA A 46 24.10 -6.33 7.11
CA ALA A 46 22.86 -5.55 7.10
C ALA A 46 22.15 -5.63 5.74
N VAL A 47 22.91 -5.44 4.65
CA VAL A 47 22.35 -5.47 3.28
C VAL A 47 21.90 -6.88 2.92
N VAL A 48 22.71 -7.91 3.18
CA VAL A 48 22.36 -9.30 2.82
C VAL A 48 21.13 -9.81 3.58
N ALA A 49 20.98 -9.42 4.85
CA ALA A 49 19.84 -9.86 5.66
C ALA A 49 18.56 -9.03 5.44
N LEU A 50 18.69 -7.71 5.28
CA LEU A 50 17.52 -6.82 5.23
C LEU A 50 16.97 -6.63 3.81
N LEU A 51 17.80 -6.71 2.77
CA LEU A 51 17.38 -6.52 1.38
C LEU A 51 16.29 -7.52 0.92
N PRO A 52 16.44 -8.86 1.11
CA PRO A 52 15.41 -9.80 0.67
C PRO A 52 14.09 -9.61 1.43
N VAL A 53 14.17 -9.29 2.73
CA VAL A 53 12.99 -9.01 3.55
C VAL A 53 12.29 -7.73 3.06
N ALA A 54 13.04 -6.68 2.74
CA ALA A 54 12.49 -5.45 2.17
C ALA A 54 11.80 -5.70 0.84
N ILE A 55 12.41 -6.50 -0.04
CA ILE A 55 11.85 -6.86 -1.34
C ILE A 55 10.52 -7.59 -1.16
N VAL A 56 10.45 -8.61 -0.28
CA VAL A 56 9.21 -9.36 -0.03
C VAL A 56 8.10 -8.45 0.49
N TYR A 57 8.42 -7.54 1.41
CA TYR A 57 7.43 -6.59 1.93
C TYR A 57 6.96 -5.59 0.87
N ILE A 58 7.86 -5.03 0.06
CA ILE A 58 7.50 -4.11 -1.03
C ILE A 58 6.59 -4.82 -2.05
N ILE A 59 6.91 -6.06 -2.42
CA ILE A 59 6.10 -6.85 -3.35
C ILE A 59 4.73 -7.16 -2.75
N ALA A 60 4.68 -7.68 -1.52
CA ALA A 60 3.41 -7.98 -0.85
C ALA A 60 2.54 -6.73 -0.75
N PHE A 61 3.13 -5.59 -0.37
CA PHE A 61 2.44 -4.32 -0.27
C PHE A 61 1.93 -3.81 -1.62
N GLY A 62 2.73 -3.96 -2.67
CA GLY A 62 2.35 -3.65 -4.05
C GLY A 62 1.18 -4.51 -4.54
N ILE A 63 1.19 -5.81 -4.24
CA ILE A 63 0.10 -6.73 -4.59
C ILE A 63 -1.20 -6.32 -3.89
N PHE A 64 -1.17 -6.04 -2.59
CA PHE A 64 -2.36 -5.56 -1.86
C PHE A 64 -2.90 -4.26 -2.46
N CYS A 65 -2.02 -3.33 -2.83
CA CYS A 65 -2.42 -2.10 -3.51
C CYS A 65 -3.09 -2.38 -4.87
N ALA A 66 -2.49 -3.24 -5.68
CA ALA A 66 -3.00 -3.60 -7.00
C ALA A 66 -4.38 -4.30 -6.93
N ILE A 67 -4.56 -5.22 -5.98
CA ILE A 67 -5.85 -5.90 -5.75
C ILE A 67 -6.94 -4.88 -5.45
N SER A 68 -6.67 -3.93 -4.56
CA SER A 68 -7.66 -2.91 -4.22
C SER A 68 -7.95 -1.94 -5.37
N CYS A 69 -6.95 -1.58 -6.17
CA CYS A 69 -7.17 -0.84 -7.41
C CYS A 69 -8.02 -1.65 -8.40
N ALA A 70 -7.79 -2.96 -8.54
CA ALA A 70 -8.56 -3.82 -9.43
C ALA A 70 -10.03 -3.95 -9.00
N ILE A 71 -10.28 -4.08 -7.69
CA ILE A 71 -11.64 -4.07 -7.12
C ILE A 71 -12.32 -2.73 -7.43
N TRP A 72 -11.61 -1.61 -7.27
CA TRP A 72 -12.13 -0.28 -7.59
C TRP A 72 -12.50 -0.13 -9.07
N VAL A 73 -11.60 -0.51 -9.98
CA VAL A 73 -11.84 -0.47 -11.43
C VAL A 73 -13.01 -1.36 -11.83
N SER A 74 -13.11 -2.56 -11.25
CA SER A 74 -14.19 -3.52 -11.54
C SER A 74 -15.57 -2.97 -11.14
N ILE A 75 -15.67 -2.32 -9.97
CA ILE A 75 -16.91 -1.68 -9.51
C ILE A 75 -17.26 -0.50 -10.43
N PHE A 76 -16.28 0.30 -10.82
CA PHE A 76 -16.49 1.46 -11.69
C PHE A 76 -16.97 1.05 -13.09
N HIS A 77 -16.33 0.05 -13.71
CA HIS A 77 -16.74 -0.47 -15.03
C HIS A 77 -18.12 -1.09 -15.03
N SER A 78 -18.48 -1.86 -13.99
CA SER A 78 -19.79 -2.50 -13.89
C SER A 78 -20.92 -1.47 -13.78
N ARG A 79 -20.68 -0.32 -13.14
CA ARG A 79 -21.66 0.77 -13.07
C ARG A 79 -21.79 1.55 -14.37
N LYS A 80 -20.70 1.72 -15.12
CA LYS A 80 -20.71 2.41 -16.42
C LYS A 80 -21.49 1.65 -17.50
N ARG A 81 -21.70 0.34 -17.32
CA ARG A 81 -22.45 -0.52 -18.24
C ARG A 81 -23.94 -0.64 -17.90
N SER A 82 -24.35 -0.20 -16.72
CA SER A 82 -25.73 -0.28 -16.23
C SER A 82 -26.48 1.06 -16.31
N SER A 83 -25.86 2.08 -16.89
CA SER A 83 -26.46 3.38 -17.25
C SER A 83 -26.43 3.55 -18.76
#